data_AF-R6ZDB2-F1
#
_entry.id   AF-R6ZDB2-F1
#
_cell.length_a   1.000
_cell.length_b   1.000
_cell.length_c   1.000
_cell.angle_alpha   90.00
_cell.angle_beta   90.00
_cell.angle_gamma   90.00
#
_symmetry.space_group_name_H-M   'P 1'
#
loop_
_entity.id
_entity.type
_entity.pdbx_description
1 polymer ?
#
loop_
_entity_poly.entity_id
_entity_poly.type
_entity_poly.pdbx_seq_one_letter_code
_entity_poly.pdbx_strand_id
1 'polypeptide(L)'
;MNKHASSPYNPNIAHVFYLAGFIESWGRAIEKICSACERDGVPQPEYTINPGDIMIKFTAPEDRVIRSVTGRVTEKVTDKVTDTLDETSLKILNLLAVDPAYTTTFLAENLSLSRKTVSLRLKMLKGAGVIERIGSDRKGYWKLLK
;
A
#
# COMPACT_ATOMS: atom_id res chain seq x y z
N MET A 1 9.38 -16.53 26.03
CA MET A 1 9.61 -15.23 26.68
C MET A 1 9.60 -15.43 28.19
N ASN A 2 10.52 -14.78 28.93
CA ASN A 2 10.48 -14.79 30.39
C ASN A 2 9.34 -13.88 30.89
N LYS A 3 8.75 -14.21 32.04
CA LYS A 3 7.74 -13.35 32.69
C LYS A 3 8.34 -11.96 32.93
N HIS A 4 7.84 -10.97 32.23
CA HIS A 4 8.15 -9.56 32.46
C HIS A 4 7.13 -8.96 33.44
N ALA A 5 7.62 -8.21 34.43
CA ALA A 5 6.78 -7.48 35.36
C ALA A 5 6.16 -6.27 34.66
N SER A 6 4.92 -6.39 34.19
CA SER A 6 4.15 -5.23 33.71
C SER A 6 3.46 -4.55 34.88
N SER A 7 3.96 -3.36 35.25
CA SER A 7 3.30 -2.50 36.24
C SER A 7 2.67 -1.30 35.52
N PRO A 8 1.36 -1.05 35.70
CA PRO A 8 0.73 0.14 35.15
C PRO A 8 1.26 1.38 35.87
N TYR A 9 1.55 2.44 35.11
CA TYR A 9 1.98 3.71 35.70
C TYR A 9 0.87 4.36 36.54
N ASN A 10 -0.39 4.24 36.08
CA ASN A 10 -1.57 4.65 36.83
C ASN A 10 -2.55 3.46 36.98
N PRO A 11 -2.57 2.79 38.15
CA PRO A 11 -3.43 1.62 38.40
C PRO A 11 -4.92 1.92 38.29
N ASN A 12 -5.36 3.12 38.70
CA ASN A 12 -6.78 3.50 38.67
C ASN A 12 -7.29 3.64 37.24
N ILE A 13 -6.50 4.29 36.37
CA ILE A 13 -6.82 4.40 34.95
C ILE A 13 -6.89 3.00 34.35
N ALA A 14 -5.85 2.18 34.54
CA ALA A 14 -5.81 0.82 34.01
C ALA A 14 -7.03 -0.01 34.48
N HIS A 15 -7.44 0.12 35.74
CA HIS A 15 -8.60 -0.58 36.28
C HIS A 15 -9.92 -0.15 35.60
N VAL A 16 -10.10 1.14 35.28
CA VAL A 16 -11.28 1.59 34.52
C VAL A 16 -11.30 0.96 33.12
N PHE A 17 -10.17 0.93 32.42
CA PHE A 17 -10.07 0.28 31.10
C PHE A 17 -10.28 -1.25 31.18
N TYR A 18 -9.94 -1.88 32.30
CA TYR A 18 -10.27 -3.30 32.56
C TYR A 18 -11.78 -3.51 32.60
N LEU A 19 -12.46 -2.73 33.45
CA LEU A 19 -13.89 -2.87 33.71
C LEU A 19 -14.70 -2.55 32.46
N ALA A 20 -14.20 -1.62 31.65
CA ALA A 20 -14.76 -1.29 30.33
C ALA A 20 -14.52 -2.39 29.26
N GLY A 21 -13.68 -3.39 29.55
CA GLY A 21 -13.33 -4.46 28.60
C GLY A 21 -12.38 -4.02 27.47
N PHE A 22 -11.76 -2.85 27.59
CA PHE A 22 -10.82 -2.33 26.58
C PHE A 22 -9.43 -2.94 26.71
N ILE A 23 -9.05 -3.38 27.92
CA ILE A 23 -7.79 -4.09 28.15
C ILE A 23 -8.03 -5.35 28.95
N GLU A 24 -7.18 -6.35 28.75
CA GLU A 24 -7.19 -7.60 29.49
C GLU A 24 -6.28 -7.57 30.71
N SER A 25 -6.25 -8.66 31.51
CA SER A 25 -5.35 -8.85 32.65
C SER A 25 -3.86 -8.64 32.35
N TRP A 26 -3.14 -8.08 33.33
CA TRP A 26 -1.91 -7.31 33.08
C TRP A 26 -0.77 -8.25 32.69
N GLY A 27 0.14 -7.76 31.85
CA GLY A 27 1.35 -8.50 31.49
C GLY A 27 1.19 -9.57 30.42
N ARG A 28 0.06 -9.64 29.72
CA ARG A 28 -0.13 -10.56 28.58
C ARG A 28 -0.09 -9.89 27.21
N ALA A 29 -0.17 -8.56 27.16
CA ALA A 29 -0.32 -7.83 25.90
C ALA A 29 0.86 -8.04 24.95
N ILE A 30 2.10 -7.94 25.44
CA ILE A 30 3.32 -8.13 24.64
C ILE A 30 3.35 -9.55 24.04
N GLU A 31 3.12 -10.57 24.86
CA GLU A 31 3.07 -11.96 24.40
C GLU A 31 1.98 -12.19 23.34
N LYS A 32 0.81 -11.57 23.51
CA LYS A 32 -0.28 -11.65 22.53
C LYS A 32 0.08 -11.00 21.20
N ILE A 33 0.74 -9.84 21.24
CA ILE A 33 1.22 -9.15 20.05
C ILE A 33 2.22 -10.05 19.32
N CYS A 34 3.24 -10.57 20.01
CA CYS A 34 4.25 -11.44 19.41
C CYS A 34 3.64 -12.71 18.81
N SER A 35 2.71 -13.35 19.54
CA SER A 35 1.99 -14.54 19.08
C SER A 35 1.09 -14.26 17.88
N ALA A 36 0.53 -13.04 17.78
CA ALA A 36 -0.27 -12.63 16.63
C ALA A 36 0.61 -12.43 15.40
N CYS A 37 1.76 -11.76 15.53
CA CYS A 37 2.73 -11.60 14.45
C CYS A 37 3.24 -12.96 13.94
N GLU A 38 3.56 -13.89 14.85
CA GLU A 38 4.02 -15.23 14.51
C GLU A 38 2.96 -16.03 13.75
N ARG A 39 1.72 -16.07 14.25
CA ARG A 39 0.61 -16.76 13.57
C ARG A 39 0.30 -16.16 12.19
N ASP A 40 0.55 -14.88 12.01
CA ASP A 40 0.31 -14.17 10.76
C ASP A 40 1.51 -14.22 9.79
N GLY A 41 2.63 -14.81 10.22
CA GLY A 41 3.84 -14.95 9.40
C GLY A 41 4.55 -13.63 9.12
N VAL A 42 4.32 -12.59 9.93
CA VAL A 42 4.94 -11.27 9.78
C VAL A 42 6.12 -11.08 10.76
N PRO A 43 7.05 -10.16 10.48
CA PRO A 43 8.15 -9.86 11.40
C PRO A 43 7.65 -9.49 12.80
N GLN A 44 8.42 -9.89 13.81
CA GLN A 44 8.18 -9.49 15.20
C GLN A 44 8.33 -7.97 15.37
N PRO A 45 7.60 -7.34 16.31
CA PRO A 45 7.70 -5.91 16.56
C PRO A 45 9.10 -5.52 17.05
N GLU A 46 9.60 -4.38 16.55
CA GLU A 46 10.85 -3.78 17.00
C GLU A 46 10.56 -2.78 18.13
N TYR A 47 11.29 -2.91 19.25
CA TYR A 47 11.14 -2.05 20.42
C TYR A 47 12.36 -1.13 20.56
N THR A 48 12.12 0.17 20.63
CA THR A 48 13.14 1.18 20.95
C THR A 48 12.75 1.86 22.26
N ILE A 49 13.60 1.75 23.27
CA ILE A 49 13.37 2.34 24.59
C ILE A 49 14.26 3.57 24.71
N ASN A 50 13.64 4.73 24.88
CA ASN A 50 14.33 5.98 25.20
C ASN A 50 14.03 6.37 26.66
N PRO A 51 14.81 7.29 27.27
CA PRO A 51 14.62 7.68 28.67
C PRO A 51 13.25 8.28 29.03
N GLY A 52 12.41 8.65 28.05
CA GLY A 52 11.08 9.21 28.27
C GLY A 52 9.95 8.54 27.45
N ASP A 53 10.28 7.60 26.58
CA ASP A 53 9.28 6.93 25.74
C ASP A 53 9.70 5.51 25.34
N ILE A 54 8.73 4.79 24.82
CA ILE A 54 8.94 3.50 24.17
C ILE A 54 8.29 3.60 22.80
N MET A 55 9.07 3.35 21.75
CA MET A 55 8.56 3.22 20.40
C MET A 55 8.45 1.74 20.06
N ILE A 56 7.30 1.36 19.49
CA ILE A 56 7.05 0.02 18.99
C ILE A 56 6.77 0.15 17.49
N LYS A 57 7.59 -0.49 16.67
CA LYS A 57 7.46 -0.48 15.22
C LYS A 57 6.93 -1.83 14.72
N PHE A 58 5.86 -1.77 13.94
CA PHE A 58 5.28 -2.91 13.24
C PHE A 58 5.56 -2.78 11.75
N THR A 59 6.06 -3.86 11.15
CA THR A 59 6.32 -3.92 9.71
C THR A 59 5.13 -4.60 9.04
N ALA A 60 4.40 -3.85 8.21
CA ALA A 60 3.35 -4.41 7.39
C ALA A 60 3.97 -5.16 6.19
N PRO A 61 3.48 -6.37 5.86
CA PRO A 61 4.00 -7.10 4.71
C PRO A 61 3.50 -6.46 3.41
N GLU A 62 4.37 -6.43 2.40
CA GLU A 62 4.19 -5.64 1.18
C GLU A 62 2.93 -6.01 0.37
N ASP A 63 2.54 -7.28 0.45
CA ASP A 63 1.33 -7.83 -0.18
C ASP A 63 0.03 -7.30 0.46
N ARG A 64 0.10 -6.76 1.68
CA ARG A 64 -1.06 -6.27 2.46
C ARG A 64 -1.05 -4.77 2.68
N VAL A 65 0.01 -4.08 2.26
CA VAL A 65 0.00 -2.61 2.21
C VAL A 65 -0.99 -2.20 1.14
N ILE A 66 -2.16 -1.70 1.57
CA ILE A 66 -3.08 -0.97 0.71
C ILE A 66 -2.40 0.38 0.43
N ARG A 67 -1.45 0.39 -0.51
CA ARG A 67 -0.94 1.64 -1.05
C ARG A 67 -2.16 2.34 -1.65
N SER A 68 -2.45 3.56 -1.21
CA SER A 68 -3.36 4.43 -1.97
C SER A 68 -2.89 4.42 -3.43
N VAL A 69 -3.85 4.53 -4.34
CA VAL A 69 -3.80 4.22 -5.79
C VAL A 69 -2.60 4.79 -6.56
N THR A 70 -1.82 5.69 -5.96
CA THR A 70 -0.57 6.29 -6.42
C THR A 70 0.67 5.37 -6.25
N GLY A 71 0.77 4.59 -5.18
CA GLY A 71 2.04 3.96 -4.77
C GLY A 71 2.57 2.80 -5.63
N ARG A 72 1.74 2.14 -6.46
CA ARG A 72 2.19 1.10 -7.41
C ARG A 72 2.63 1.69 -8.75
N VAL A 73 2.14 2.88 -9.09
CA VAL A 73 2.53 3.61 -10.31
C VAL A 73 3.83 4.37 -10.05
N THR A 74 4.03 4.97 -8.87
CA THR A 74 5.23 5.75 -8.51
C THR A 74 6.53 4.93 -8.47
N GLU A 75 6.48 3.64 -8.12
CA GLU A 75 7.70 2.79 -8.17
C GLU A 75 8.14 2.43 -9.61
N LYS A 76 7.21 2.47 -10.57
CA LYS A 76 7.47 2.15 -11.99
C LYS A 76 7.60 3.38 -12.87
N VAL A 77 7.16 4.55 -12.42
CA VAL A 77 7.15 5.84 -13.12
C VAL A 77 7.75 6.89 -12.18
N THR A 78 8.88 7.50 -12.52
CA THR A 78 9.54 8.50 -11.66
C THR A 78 8.62 9.66 -11.25
N ASP A 79 8.84 10.16 -10.02
CA ASP A 79 8.05 11.19 -9.31
C ASP A 79 7.90 12.55 -10.03
N LYS A 80 8.54 12.77 -11.18
CA LYS A 80 8.49 14.07 -11.87
C LYS A 80 7.21 14.34 -12.67
N VAL A 81 6.41 13.32 -12.98
CA VAL A 81 5.24 13.48 -13.88
C VAL A 81 3.91 13.21 -13.18
N THR A 82 3.91 12.49 -12.05
CA THR A 82 2.69 12.04 -11.37
C THR A 82 1.86 13.16 -10.76
N ASP A 83 2.49 14.25 -10.31
CA ASP A 83 1.80 15.39 -9.68
C ASP A 83 0.90 16.18 -10.64
N THR A 84 0.99 15.91 -11.95
CA THR A 84 0.22 16.59 -13.00
C THR A 84 -0.77 15.69 -13.75
N LEU A 85 -0.88 14.41 -13.37
CA LEU A 85 -1.78 13.46 -14.03
C LEU A 85 -3.20 13.53 -13.49
N ASP A 86 -4.17 13.56 -14.38
CA ASP A 86 -5.59 13.47 -14.04
C ASP A 86 -5.97 12.05 -13.58
N GLU A 87 -7.03 11.94 -12.77
CA GLU A 87 -7.49 10.67 -12.19
C GLU A 87 -7.73 9.57 -13.24
N THR A 88 -8.15 9.94 -14.45
CA THR A 88 -8.40 8.97 -15.53
C THR A 88 -7.09 8.38 -16.06
N SER A 89 -6.05 9.21 -16.22
CA SER A 89 -4.73 8.75 -16.62
C SER A 89 -4.13 7.79 -15.59
N LEU A 90 -4.31 8.06 -14.30
CA LEU A 90 -3.90 7.15 -13.23
C LEU A 90 -4.62 5.81 -13.29
N LYS A 91 -5.93 5.80 -13.55
CA LYS A 91 -6.71 4.56 -13.74
C LYS A 91 -6.21 3.74 -14.93
N ILE A 92 -5.86 4.39 -16.05
CA ILE A 92 -5.28 3.71 -17.22
C ILE A 92 -3.92 3.07 -16.87
N LEU A 93 -3.03 3.82 -16.23
CA LEU A 93 -1.71 3.32 -15.84
C LEU A 93 -1.81 2.12 -14.89
N ASN A 94 -2.78 2.13 -13.98
CA ASN A 94 -3.04 0.99 -13.09
C ASN A 94 -3.45 -0.27 -13.84
N LEU A 95 -4.34 -0.14 -14.84
CA LEU A 95 -4.72 -1.29 -15.66
C LEU A 95 -3.52 -1.81 -16.46
N LEU A 96 -2.71 -0.93 -17.04
CA LEU A 96 -1.49 -1.33 -17.74
C LEU A 96 -0.41 -1.92 -16.81
N ALA A 97 -0.43 -1.58 -15.53
CA ALA A 97 0.45 -2.19 -14.54
C ALA A 97 0.04 -3.63 -14.19
N VAL A 98 -1.26 -3.95 -14.29
CA VAL A 98 -1.80 -5.32 -14.14
C VAL A 98 -1.50 -6.15 -15.37
N ASP A 99 -1.86 -5.65 -16.57
CA ASP A 99 -1.52 -6.30 -17.83
C ASP A 99 -1.11 -5.25 -18.90
N PRO A 100 0.17 -5.21 -19.26
CA PRO A 100 0.70 -4.40 -20.36
C PRO A 100 0.01 -4.59 -21.72
N ALA A 101 -0.61 -5.75 -21.95
CA ALA A 101 -1.22 -6.13 -23.22
C ALA A 101 -2.65 -5.60 -23.39
N TYR A 102 -3.24 -4.96 -22.36
CA TYR A 102 -4.60 -4.45 -22.46
C TYR A 102 -4.77 -3.51 -23.66
N THR A 103 -5.83 -3.77 -24.41
CA THR A 103 -6.18 -3.02 -25.61
C THR A 103 -6.95 -1.76 -25.25
N THR A 104 -6.95 -0.79 -26.17
CA THR A 104 -7.75 0.43 -26.01
C THR A 104 -9.23 0.14 -25.84
N THR A 105 -9.74 -0.96 -26.43
CA THR A 105 -11.14 -1.37 -26.27
C THR A 105 -11.41 -1.85 -24.85
N PHE A 106 -10.56 -2.72 -24.31
CA PHE A 106 -10.70 -3.23 -22.94
C PHE A 106 -10.61 -2.09 -21.92
N LEU A 107 -9.64 -1.19 -22.07
CA LEU A 107 -9.49 -0.03 -21.20
C LEU A 107 -10.72 0.90 -21.25
N ALA A 108 -11.32 1.07 -22.42
CA ALA A 108 -12.52 1.90 -22.59
C ALA A 108 -13.73 1.27 -21.90
N GLU A 109 -13.95 -0.03 -22.09
CA GLU A 109 -15.04 -0.77 -21.46
C GLU A 109 -14.90 -0.81 -19.94
N ASN A 110 -13.71 -1.14 -19.43
CA ASN A 110 -13.47 -1.26 -17.99
C ASN A 110 -13.55 0.08 -17.25
N LEU A 111 -13.26 1.19 -17.93
CA LEU A 111 -13.34 2.53 -17.35
C LEU A 111 -14.66 3.24 -17.65
N SER A 112 -15.57 2.62 -18.40
CA SER A 112 -16.82 3.25 -18.90
C SER A 112 -16.54 4.57 -19.65
N LEU A 113 -15.50 4.59 -20.49
CA LEU A 113 -15.06 5.76 -21.25
C LEU A 113 -15.14 5.53 -22.75
N SER A 114 -15.17 6.61 -23.52
CA SER A 114 -15.06 6.49 -24.98
C SER A 114 -13.67 6.03 -25.39
N ARG A 115 -13.56 5.19 -26.43
CA ARG A 115 -12.28 4.79 -27.04
C ARG A 115 -11.42 6.00 -27.44
N LYS A 116 -12.06 7.10 -27.84
CA LYS A 116 -11.39 8.37 -28.19
C LYS A 116 -10.71 9.00 -26.97
N THR A 117 -11.39 9.02 -25.82
CA THR A 117 -10.83 9.53 -24.56
C THR A 117 -9.62 8.72 -24.13
N VAL A 118 -9.73 7.38 -24.13
CA VAL A 118 -8.61 6.50 -23.77
C VAL A 118 -7.44 6.67 -24.73
N SER A 119 -7.69 6.71 -26.04
CA SER A 119 -6.65 6.93 -27.04
C SER A 119 -5.93 8.28 -26.88
N LEU A 120 -6.67 9.33 -26.52
CA LEU A 120 -6.08 10.65 -26.25
C LEU A 120 -5.16 10.60 -25.03
N ARG A 121 -5.61 9.99 -23.93
CA ARG A 121 -4.83 9.86 -22.70
C ARG A 121 -3.59 8.99 -22.90
N LEU A 122 -3.68 7.86 -23.61
CA LEU A 122 -2.52 7.04 -23.97
C LEU A 122 -1.50 7.83 -24.81
N LYS A 123 -1.96 8.68 -25.73
CA LYS A 123 -1.07 9.56 -26.52
C LYS A 123 -0.37 10.60 -25.63
N MET A 124 -1.08 11.19 -24.67
CA MET A 124 -0.50 12.12 -23.69
C MET A 124 0.54 11.42 -22.81
N LEU A 125 0.21 10.25 -22.26
CA LEU A 125 1.13 9.45 -21.42
C LEU A 125 2.38 9.03 -22.19
N LYS A 126 2.23 8.64 -23.47
CA LYS A 126 3.36 8.35 -24.36
C LYS A 126 4.21 9.60 -24.63
N GLY A 127 3.57 10.73 -24.91
CA GLY A 127 4.27 12.00 -25.16
C GLY A 127 5.00 12.55 -23.94
N ALA A 128 4.47 12.28 -22.74
CA ALA A 128 5.10 12.62 -21.46
C ALA A 128 6.21 11.64 -21.05
N GLY A 129 6.49 10.60 -21.87
CA GLY A 129 7.53 9.61 -21.56
C GLY A 129 7.19 8.66 -20.42
N VAL A 130 5.91 8.52 -20.07
CA VAL A 130 5.45 7.63 -18.97
C VAL A 130 5.26 6.19 -19.46
N ILE A 131 4.84 6.03 -20.73
CA ILE A 131 4.64 4.72 -21.36
C ILE A 131 5.24 4.67 -22.75
N GLU A 132 5.62 3.48 -23.17
CA GLU A 132 6.11 3.18 -24.52
C GLU A 132 5.38 1.98 -25.09
N ARG A 133 5.04 2.02 -26.39
CA ARG A 133 4.46 0.87 -27.09
C ARG A 133 5.59 0.02 -27.65
N ILE A 134 5.67 -1.24 -27.22
CA ILE A 134 6.64 -2.21 -27.73
C ILE A 134 5.92 -3.24 -28.61
N GLY A 135 6.44 -3.49 -29.82
CA GLY A 135 5.88 -4.45 -30.77
C GLY A 135 4.87 -3.84 -31.74
N SER A 136 4.15 -4.71 -32.46
CA SER A 136 3.22 -4.29 -33.54
C SER A 136 1.93 -3.68 -33.00
N ASP A 137 1.20 -2.94 -33.83
CA ASP A 137 -0.08 -2.32 -33.41
C ASP A 137 -1.11 -3.36 -32.92
N ARG A 138 -1.09 -4.58 -33.50
CA ARG A 138 -2.04 -5.66 -33.17
C ARG A 138 -1.59 -6.58 -32.03
N LYS A 139 -0.29 -6.76 -31.80
CA LYS A 139 0.26 -7.72 -30.81
C LYS A 139 1.24 -7.11 -29.81
N GLY A 140 1.47 -5.81 -29.90
CA GLY A 140 2.35 -5.08 -28.99
C GLY A 140 1.71 -4.85 -27.63
N TYR A 141 2.54 -4.46 -26.68
CA TYR A 141 2.15 -4.16 -25.30
C TYR A 141 2.69 -2.79 -24.88
N TRP A 142 2.11 -2.23 -23.84
CA TRP A 142 2.54 -0.96 -23.25
C TRP A 142 3.54 -1.19 -22.11
N LYS A 143 4.77 -0.74 -22.30
CA LYS A 143 5.81 -0.73 -21.27
C LYS A 143 5.70 0.56 -20.46
N LEU A 144 5.64 0.44 -19.13
CA LEU A 144 5.78 1.57 -18.21
C LEU A 144 7.26 1.96 -18.12
N LEU A 145 7.56 3.25 -18.29
CA LEU A 145 8.92 3.79 -18.21
C LEU A 145 9.17 4.37 -16.82
N LYS A 146 10.37 4.09 -16.29
CA LYS A 146 10.88 4.67 -15.04
C LYS A 146 11.30 6.10 -15.27
#